data_AF-A0A7W8QR43-F1
#
_entry.id   AF-A0A7W8QR43-F1
#
_cell.length_a   1.000
_cell.length_b   1.000
_cell.length_c   1.000
_cell.angle_alpha   90.00
_cell.angle_beta   90.00
_cell.angle_gamma   90.00
#
_symmetry.space_group_name_H-M   'P 1'
#
loop_
_entity.id
_entity.type
_entity.pdbx_description
1 polymer ?
#
loop_
_entity_poly.entity_id
_entity_poly.type
_entity_poly.pdbx_seq_one_letter_code
_entity_poly.pdbx_strand_id
1 'polypeptide(L)'
;MFERLSELPEDSSERQRIRDELVELHLPLVEYLARRFRNRGEWLDDLTQVATIGLIKSIDRFDLERGVEFSTYATPTIVGEIKRHFRDKGWAVRVPRRLQELKLSLTKAVSDLSQREGRAPTVHELAEHLGMTEEEVLEGLESANAYSTVSLDAPDSGDEDAPAVADSLGIVDDSLEGVEYRESLKPLLEQLPPREKRILLLRFFGNMTQSQIAQELGISQMHVSRLLARTLAQLRQALTTDD
;
A
#
# COMPACT_ATOMS: atom_id res chain seq x y z
N MET A 1 20.49 -18.04 40.76
CA MET A 1 20.36 -16.68 40.18
C MET A 1 18.98 -16.10 40.41
N PHE A 2 17.90 -16.76 40.00
CA PHE A 2 16.53 -16.28 40.26
C PHE A 2 16.21 -16.07 41.75
N GLU A 3 16.63 -16.96 42.65
CA GLU A 3 16.43 -16.80 44.11
C GLU A 3 17.07 -15.50 44.61
N ARG A 4 18.32 -15.27 44.19
CA ARG A 4 19.06 -14.06 44.54
C ARG A 4 18.47 -12.80 43.90
N LEU A 5 17.86 -12.91 42.72
CA LEU A 5 17.14 -11.80 42.08
C LEU A 5 15.89 -11.39 42.88
N SER A 6 15.17 -12.35 43.48
CA SER A 6 13.97 -12.07 44.27
C SER A 6 14.23 -11.45 45.65
N GLU A 7 15.42 -11.65 46.21
CA GLU A 7 15.80 -11.12 47.53
C GLU A 7 16.38 -9.69 47.46
N LEU A 8 16.78 -9.23 46.28
CA LEU A 8 17.43 -7.94 46.10
C LEU A 8 16.43 -6.80 45.85
N PRO A 9 16.67 -5.59 46.41
CA PRO A 9 15.85 -4.41 46.12
C PRO A 9 15.85 -4.06 44.62
N GLU A 10 14.72 -3.55 44.12
CA GLU A 10 14.53 -3.21 42.69
C GLU A 10 15.60 -2.27 42.15
N ASP A 11 16.03 -1.28 42.94
CA ASP A 11 17.00 -0.24 42.57
C ASP A 11 18.47 -0.64 42.81
N SER A 12 18.75 -1.89 43.21
CA SER A 12 20.12 -2.32 43.48
C SER A 12 20.88 -2.62 42.18
N SER A 13 22.12 -2.13 42.09
CA SER A 13 23.02 -2.41 40.96
C SER A 13 23.34 -3.90 40.82
N GLU A 14 23.33 -4.65 41.92
CA GLU A 14 23.51 -6.10 41.92
C GLU A 14 22.31 -6.82 41.29
N ARG A 15 21.08 -6.36 41.53
CA ARG A 15 19.88 -6.91 40.85
C ARG A 15 19.94 -6.69 39.36
N GLN A 16 20.33 -5.49 38.92
CA GLN A 16 20.51 -5.19 37.50
C GLN A 16 21.53 -6.14 36.86
N ARG A 17 22.68 -6.35 37.50
CA ARG A 17 23.73 -7.25 37.00
C ARG A 17 23.22 -8.70 36.85
N ILE A 18 22.54 -9.23 37.88
CA ILE A 18 21.98 -10.60 37.82
C ILE A 18 20.91 -10.71 36.74
N ARG A 19 20.09 -9.66 36.55
CA ARG A 19 19.08 -9.62 35.48
C ARG A 19 19.74 -9.67 34.11
N ASP A 20 20.79 -8.89 33.89
CA ASP A 20 21.53 -8.86 32.62
C ASP A 20 22.19 -10.22 32.34
N GLU A 21 22.82 -10.85 33.34
CA GLU A 21 23.39 -12.20 33.22
C GLU A 21 22.30 -13.25 32.91
N LEU A 22 21.11 -13.14 33.51
CA LEU A 22 19.98 -14.04 33.22
C LEU A 22 19.45 -13.85 31.79
N VAL A 23 19.45 -12.61 31.28
CA VAL A 23 19.11 -12.33 29.88
C VAL A 23 20.12 -12.99 28.95
N GLU A 24 21.42 -12.75 29.17
CA GLU A 24 22.50 -13.33 28.36
C GLU A 24 22.44 -14.86 28.32
N LEU A 25 22.23 -15.50 29.48
CA LEU A 25 22.12 -16.96 29.60
C LEU A 25 20.98 -17.54 28.75
N HIS A 26 19.89 -16.79 28.57
CA HIS A 26 18.70 -17.25 27.86
C HIS A 26 18.56 -16.67 26.44
N LEU A 27 19.51 -15.87 25.95
CA LEU A 27 19.54 -15.41 24.56
C LEU A 27 19.47 -16.56 23.54
N PRO A 28 20.15 -17.71 23.72
CA PRO A 28 20.01 -18.83 22.78
C PRO A 28 18.58 -19.37 22.65
N LEU A 29 17.79 -19.35 23.73
CA LEU A 29 16.36 -19.73 23.70
C LEU A 29 15.56 -18.72 22.86
N VAL A 30 15.86 -17.42 23.02
CA VAL A 30 15.23 -16.35 22.24
C VAL A 30 15.53 -16.52 20.76
N GLU A 31 16.79 -16.72 20.38
CA GLU A 31 17.17 -16.97 18.98
C GLU A 31 16.49 -18.21 18.41
N TYR A 32 16.44 -19.30 19.18
CA TYR A 32 15.75 -20.52 18.78
C TYR A 32 14.27 -20.27 18.48
N LEU A 33 13.58 -19.53 19.36
CA LEU A 33 12.16 -19.21 19.19
C LEU A 33 11.94 -18.25 18.01
N ALA A 34 12.76 -17.20 17.87
CA ALA A 34 12.69 -16.23 16.78
C ALA A 34 12.93 -16.89 15.41
N ARG A 35 13.89 -17.83 15.30
CA ARG A 35 14.20 -18.56 14.06
C ARG A 35 13.00 -19.31 13.46
N ARG A 36 12.02 -19.70 14.28
CA ARG A 36 10.77 -20.36 13.83
C ARG A 36 9.81 -19.42 13.09
N PHE A 37 10.03 -18.11 13.19
CA PHE A 37 9.22 -17.08 12.55
C PHE A 37 9.94 -16.40 11.37
N ARG A 38 11.09 -16.93 10.93
CA ARG A 38 11.78 -16.45 9.72
C ARG A 38 10.88 -16.53 8.48
N ASN A 39 11.22 -15.71 7.48
CA ASN A 39 10.55 -15.64 6.18
C ASN A 39 9.07 -15.21 6.27
N ARG A 40 8.71 -14.41 7.27
CA ARG A 40 7.35 -13.86 7.44
C ARG A 40 7.25 -12.35 7.18
N GLY A 41 8.29 -11.76 6.58
CA GLY A 41 8.34 -10.35 6.21
C GLY A 41 9.07 -9.43 7.19
N GLU A 42 9.68 -9.97 8.24
CA GLU A 42 10.49 -9.23 9.22
C GLU A 42 11.90 -9.84 9.30
N TRP A 43 12.91 -9.00 9.55
CA TRP A 43 14.30 -9.43 9.69
C TRP A 43 14.49 -10.25 10.96
N LEU A 44 15.36 -11.26 10.91
CA LEU A 44 15.60 -12.14 12.06
C LEU A 44 16.08 -11.36 13.29
N ASP A 45 16.91 -10.34 13.09
CA ASP A 45 17.46 -9.52 14.18
C ASP A 45 16.34 -8.73 14.89
N ASP A 46 15.37 -8.21 14.14
CA ASP A 46 14.21 -7.51 14.70
C ASP A 46 13.31 -8.48 15.48
N LEU A 47 13.07 -9.67 14.94
CA LEU A 47 12.33 -10.72 15.64
C LEU A 47 13.04 -11.15 16.93
N THR A 48 14.36 -11.22 16.90
CA THR A 48 15.19 -11.54 18.08
C THR A 48 15.04 -10.45 19.13
N GLN A 49 15.10 -9.17 18.75
CA GLN A 49 14.88 -8.06 19.69
C GLN A 49 13.48 -8.09 20.33
N VAL A 50 12.43 -8.31 19.54
CA VAL A 50 11.06 -8.44 20.05
C VAL A 50 10.94 -9.61 21.02
N ALA A 51 11.54 -10.74 20.68
CA ALA A 51 11.56 -11.92 21.51
C ALA A 51 12.35 -11.69 22.82
N THR A 52 13.44 -10.93 22.78
CA THR A 52 14.21 -10.50 23.96
C THR A 52 13.36 -9.64 24.90
N ILE A 53 12.48 -8.78 24.40
CA ILE A 53 11.53 -8.04 25.24
C ILE A 53 10.62 -9.01 26.02
N GLY A 54 10.14 -10.06 25.36
CA GLY A 54 9.36 -11.12 26.01
C GLY A 54 10.15 -11.89 27.07
N LEU A 55 11.44 -12.13 26.83
CA LEU A 55 12.35 -12.75 27.80
C LEU A 55 12.51 -11.86 29.03
N ILE A 56 12.82 -10.58 28.85
CA ILE A 56 12.99 -9.61 29.95
C ILE A 56 11.73 -9.55 30.82
N LYS A 57 10.55 -9.42 30.20
CA LYS A 57 9.26 -9.47 30.91
C LYS A 57 9.04 -10.77 31.68
N SER A 58 9.53 -11.89 31.14
CA SER A 58 9.43 -13.19 31.79
C SER A 58 10.36 -13.28 33.00
N ILE A 59 11.59 -12.79 32.89
CA ILE A 59 12.55 -12.72 34.01
C ILE A 59 11.97 -11.88 35.16
N ASP A 60 11.39 -10.71 34.84
CA ASP A 60 10.85 -9.79 35.84
C ASP A 60 9.65 -10.35 36.62
N ARG A 61 8.93 -11.32 36.03
CA ARG A 61 7.67 -11.86 36.56
C ARG A 61 7.77 -13.35 36.93
N PHE A 62 8.94 -13.94 36.84
CA PHE A 62 9.11 -15.35 37.14
C PHE A 62 9.07 -15.58 38.64
N ASP A 63 8.28 -16.57 39.04
CA ASP A 63 8.08 -16.96 40.43
C ASP A 63 8.54 -18.40 40.61
N LEU A 64 9.53 -18.57 41.49
CA LEU A 64 10.18 -19.86 41.78
C LEU A 64 9.27 -20.83 42.50
N GLU A 65 8.28 -20.33 43.26
CA GLU A 65 7.36 -21.18 44.03
C GLU A 65 6.43 -22.01 43.13
N ARG A 66 6.33 -21.66 41.84
CA ARG A 66 5.51 -22.38 40.86
C ARG A 66 6.05 -23.75 40.47
N GLY A 67 7.32 -24.05 40.77
CA GLY A 67 7.91 -25.38 40.54
C GLY A 67 8.03 -25.80 39.06
N VAL A 68 7.99 -24.85 38.13
CA VAL A 68 8.17 -25.09 36.68
C VAL A 68 9.50 -24.53 36.21
N GLU A 69 10.10 -25.16 35.20
CA GLU A 69 11.30 -24.62 34.57
C GLU A 69 11.02 -23.24 33.93
N PHE A 70 11.97 -22.31 34.08
CA PHE A 70 11.84 -20.96 33.53
C PHE A 70 11.60 -20.97 32.01
N SER A 71 12.28 -21.85 31.27
CA SER A 71 12.10 -22.03 29.82
C SER A 71 10.64 -22.33 29.45
N THR A 72 9.98 -23.19 30.24
CA THR A 72 8.57 -23.57 30.07
C THR A 72 7.64 -22.39 30.32
N TYR A 73 7.95 -21.57 31.34
CA TYR A 73 7.18 -20.37 31.65
C TYR A 73 7.38 -19.22 30.64
N ALA A 74 8.62 -18.98 30.21
CA ALA A 74 8.98 -17.85 29.36
C ALA A 74 8.56 -18.05 27.90
N THR A 75 8.55 -19.30 27.41
CA THR A 75 8.26 -19.62 26.01
C THR A 75 6.92 -19.05 25.52
N PRO A 76 5.77 -19.24 26.21
CA PRO A 76 4.51 -18.63 25.80
C PRO A 76 4.54 -17.10 25.70
N THR A 77 5.23 -16.44 26.63
CA THR A 77 5.37 -14.97 26.66
C THR A 77 6.22 -14.46 25.51
N ILE A 78 7.38 -15.08 25.27
CA ILE A 78 8.28 -14.74 24.16
C ILE A 78 7.57 -14.92 22.82
N VAL A 79 6.94 -16.07 22.61
CA VAL A 79 6.15 -16.35 21.39
C VAL A 79 4.98 -15.37 21.25
N GLY A 80 4.35 -15.00 22.37
CA GLY A 80 3.27 -14.01 22.41
C GLY A 80 3.70 -12.63 21.91
N GLU A 81 4.87 -12.15 22.35
CA GLU A 81 5.41 -10.86 21.88
C GLU A 81 5.75 -10.89 20.38
N ILE A 82 6.35 -11.97 19.88
CA ILE A 82 6.63 -12.12 18.45
C ILE A 82 5.32 -12.09 17.64
N LYS A 83 4.31 -12.87 18.04
CA LYS A 83 3.00 -12.88 17.38
C LYS A 83 2.32 -11.50 17.42
N ARG A 84 2.42 -10.82 18.56
CA ARG A 84 1.90 -9.46 18.72
C ARG A 84 2.62 -8.47 17.80
N HIS A 85 3.93 -8.58 17.63
CA HIS A 85 4.68 -7.74 16.72
C HIS A 85 4.22 -7.91 15.26
N PHE A 86 4.05 -9.14 14.78
CA PHE A 86 3.47 -9.37 13.46
C PHE A 86 2.06 -8.80 13.31
N ARG A 87 1.25 -8.88 14.37
CA ARG A 87 -0.09 -8.29 14.38
C ARG A 87 -0.07 -6.76 14.29
N ASP A 88 0.84 -6.12 15.02
CA ASP A 88 0.84 -4.66 15.18
C ASP A 88 1.68 -3.96 14.08
N LYS A 89 2.69 -4.63 13.50
CA LYS A 89 3.68 -4.04 12.59
C LYS A 89 3.93 -4.80 11.28
N GLY A 90 3.50 -6.06 11.15
CA GLY A 90 3.77 -6.88 9.96
C GLY A 90 2.98 -6.51 8.70
N TRP A 91 2.25 -5.40 8.70
CA TRP A 91 1.44 -4.95 7.56
C TRP A 91 1.91 -3.56 7.12
N ALA A 92 2.39 -3.44 5.87
CA ALA A 92 2.82 -2.18 5.28
C ALA A 92 1.70 -1.12 5.22
N VAL A 93 0.44 -1.57 5.22
CA VAL A 93 -0.77 -0.73 5.34
C VAL A 93 -1.68 -1.34 6.41
N ARG A 94 -2.30 -0.51 7.26
CA ARG A 94 -3.19 -0.99 8.34
C ARG A 94 -4.49 -1.56 7.75
N VAL A 95 -4.54 -2.88 7.56
CA VAL A 95 -5.73 -3.58 7.01
C VAL A 95 -6.69 -4.02 8.15
N PRO A 96 -8.03 -3.91 7.98
CA PRO A 96 -9.03 -4.40 8.92
C PRO A 96 -8.85 -5.86 9.37
N ARG A 97 -9.16 -6.14 10.64
CA ARG A 97 -8.92 -7.44 11.29
C ARG A 97 -9.59 -8.63 10.58
N ARG A 98 -10.81 -8.43 10.07
CA ARG A 98 -11.55 -9.43 9.28
C ARG A 98 -10.70 -9.95 8.11
N LEU A 99 -10.01 -9.06 7.40
CA LEU A 99 -9.20 -9.41 6.23
C LEU A 99 -7.90 -10.13 6.61
N GLN A 100 -7.33 -9.84 7.79
CA GLN A 100 -6.14 -10.56 8.29
C GLN A 100 -6.47 -12.02 8.62
N GLU A 101 -7.60 -12.24 9.30
CA GLU A 101 -8.10 -13.58 9.67
C GLU A 101 -8.53 -14.37 8.42
N LEU A 102 -9.13 -13.68 7.45
CA LEU A 102 -9.48 -14.24 6.15
C LEU A 102 -8.25 -14.71 5.36
N LYS A 103 -7.19 -13.89 5.28
CA LYS A 103 -5.92 -14.28 4.63
C LYS A 103 -5.35 -15.56 5.22
N LEU A 104 -5.27 -15.64 6.55
CA LEU A 104 -4.70 -16.82 7.22
C LEU A 104 -5.51 -18.08 6.90
N SER A 105 -6.84 -17.95 6.86
CA SER A 105 -7.77 -19.02 6.52
C SER A 105 -7.62 -19.44 5.05
N LEU A 106 -7.50 -18.48 4.13
CA LEU A 106 -7.26 -18.72 2.70
C LEU A 106 -5.92 -19.41 2.45
N THR A 107 -4.83 -18.97 3.08
CA THR A 107 -3.51 -19.60 2.90
C THR A 107 -3.54 -21.08 3.34
N LYS A 108 -4.22 -21.37 4.46
CA LYS A 108 -4.39 -22.74 4.93
C LYS A 108 -5.27 -23.56 3.98
N ALA A 109 -6.41 -23.03 3.55
CA ALA A 109 -7.31 -23.71 2.62
C ALA A 109 -6.64 -24.02 1.27
N VAL A 110 -5.86 -23.07 0.73
CA VAL A 110 -5.09 -23.26 -0.49
C VAL A 110 -4.10 -24.42 -0.34
N SER A 111 -3.36 -24.48 0.77
CA SER A 111 -2.41 -25.57 1.03
C SER A 111 -3.13 -26.92 1.20
N ASP A 112 -4.20 -26.97 1.99
CA ASP A 112 -4.94 -28.19 2.30
C ASP A 112 -5.60 -28.77 1.03
N LEU A 113 -6.22 -27.93 0.20
CA LEU A 113 -6.84 -28.35 -1.05
C LEU A 113 -5.79 -28.70 -2.11
N SER A 114 -4.70 -27.94 -2.24
CA SER A 114 -3.65 -28.26 -3.21
C SER A 114 -3.01 -29.62 -2.93
N GLN A 115 -2.84 -29.96 -1.65
CA GLN A 115 -2.30 -31.26 -1.25
C GLN A 115 -3.26 -32.42 -1.52
N ARG A 116 -4.57 -32.20 -1.43
CA ARG A 116 -5.59 -33.22 -1.69
C ARG A 116 -5.84 -33.44 -3.17
N GLU A 117 -5.95 -32.35 -3.93
CA GLU A 117 -6.36 -32.38 -5.34
C GLU A 117 -5.18 -32.48 -6.31
N GLY A 118 -3.94 -32.28 -5.81
CA GLY A 118 -2.73 -32.31 -6.64
C GLY A 118 -2.62 -31.16 -7.64
N ARG A 119 -3.44 -30.12 -7.49
CA ARG A 119 -3.47 -28.90 -8.31
C ARG A 119 -3.89 -27.70 -7.47
N ALA A 120 -3.69 -26.49 -8.00
CA ALA A 120 -4.22 -25.29 -7.36
C ALA A 120 -5.77 -25.33 -7.27
N PRO A 121 -6.37 -24.96 -6.12
CA PRO A 121 -7.81 -24.87 -5.98
C PRO A 121 -8.39 -23.63 -6.67
N THR A 122 -9.65 -23.74 -7.09
CA THR A 122 -10.45 -22.65 -7.65
C THR A 122 -11.07 -21.79 -6.55
N VAL A 123 -11.51 -20.58 -6.91
CA VAL A 123 -12.23 -19.67 -6.01
C VAL A 123 -13.49 -20.33 -5.42
N HIS A 124 -14.22 -21.07 -6.26
CA HIS A 124 -15.41 -21.81 -5.85
C HIS A 124 -15.08 -22.88 -4.78
N GLU A 125 -14.05 -23.67 -5.01
CA GLU A 125 -13.61 -24.72 -4.06
C GLU A 125 -13.13 -24.12 -2.72
N LEU A 126 -12.46 -22.95 -2.77
CA LEU A 126 -12.06 -22.22 -1.58
C LEU A 126 -13.28 -21.69 -0.80
N ALA A 127 -14.28 -21.17 -1.51
CA ALA A 127 -15.51 -20.66 -0.92
C ALA A 127 -16.28 -21.77 -0.20
N GLU A 128 -16.46 -22.93 -0.85
CA GLU A 128 -17.09 -24.10 -0.24
C GLU A 128 -16.31 -24.61 0.97
N HIS A 129 -14.98 -24.71 0.86
CA HIS A 129 -14.13 -25.22 1.94
C HIS A 129 -14.14 -24.33 3.19
N LEU A 130 -14.24 -23.01 2.99
CA LEU A 130 -14.24 -22.02 4.07
C LEU A 130 -15.65 -21.66 4.56
N GLY A 131 -16.71 -22.10 3.88
CA GLY A 131 -18.08 -21.74 4.20
C GLY A 131 -18.35 -20.25 3.96
N MET A 132 -17.75 -19.68 2.93
CA MET A 132 -17.81 -18.26 2.57
C MET A 132 -18.38 -18.08 1.17
N THR A 133 -18.72 -16.84 0.80
CA THR A 133 -19.09 -16.53 -0.58
C THR A 133 -17.85 -16.37 -1.46
N GLU A 134 -17.98 -16.62 -2.77
CA GLU A 134 -16.87 -16.39 -3.73
C GLU A 134 -16.40 -14.94 -3.73
N GLU A 135 -17.32 -13.98 -3.52
CA GLU A 135 -17.02 -12.55 -3.46
C GLU A 135 -16.13 -12.22 -2.25
N GLU A 136 -16.40 -12.80 -1.07
CA GLU A 136 -15.52 -12.65 0.10
C GLU A 136 -14.16 -13.33 -0.11
N VAL A 137 -14.12 -14.46 -0.81
CA VAL A 137 -12.84 -15.12 -1.16
C VAL A 137 -12.02 -14.23 -2.09
N LEU A 138 -12.64 -13.64 -3.11
CA LEU A 138 -12.00 -12.69 -4.01
C LEU A 138 -11.50 -11.45 -3.26
N GLU A 139 -12.32 -10.85 -2.40
CA GLU A 139 -11.91 -9.73 -1.53
C GLU A 139 -10.69 -10.09 -0.66
N GLY A 140 -10.67 -11.30 -0.11
CA GLY A 140 -9.57 -11.82 0.67
C GLY A 140 -8.29 -12.06 -0.15
N LEU A 141 -8.42 -12.56 -1.38
CA LEU A 141 -7.31 -12.77 -2.31
C LEU A 141 -6.73 -11.45 -2.82
N GLU A 142 -7.57 -10.47 -3.17
CA GLU A 142 -7.15 -9.12 -3.55
C GLU A 142 -6.45 -8.41 -2.40
N SER A 143 -7.00 -8.51 -1.18
CA SER A 143 -6.37 -7.98 0.03
C SER A 143 -5.05 -8.68 0.37
N ALA A 144 -4.89 -9.95 0.00
CA ALA A 144 -3.64 -10.69 0.19
C ALA A 144 -2.53 -10.18 -0.75
N ASN A 145 -2.87 -9.70 -1.95
CA ASN A 145 -1.92 -9.04 -2.85
C ASN A 145 -1.45 -7.67 -2.31
N ALA A 146 -2.26 -7.00 -1.48
CA ALA A 146 -1.82 -5.79 -0.76
C ALA A 146 -0.82 -6.08 0.38
N TYR A 147 -0.58 -7.35 0.74
CA TYR A 147 0.41 -7.76 1.74
C TYR A 147 1.83 -7.90 1.17
N SER A 148 1.96 -8.18 -0.13
CA SER A 148 3.24 -8.27 -0.83
C SER A 148 3.31 -7.15 -1.84
N THR A 149 3.75 -5.97 -1.39
CA THR A 149 4.12 -4.91 -2.32
C THR A 149 5.19 -5.48 -3.26
N VAL A 150 4.87 -5.56 -4.55
CA VAL A 150 5.88 -5.87 -5.57
C VAL A 150 6.85 -4.71 -5.58
N SER A 151 8.15 -5.00 -5.47
CA SER A 151 9.15 -3.94 -5.57
C SER A 151 9.04 -3.29 -6.94
N LEU A 152 9.00 -1.96 -6.98
CA LEU A 152 9.07 -1.23 -8.24
C LEU A 152 10.38 -1.52 -8.98
N ASP A 153 11.44 -1.88 -8.25
CA ASP A 153 12.73 -2.29 -8.78
C ASP A 153 12.81 -3.80 -9.14
N ALA A 154 11.76 -4.59 -8.88
CA ALA A 154 11.76 -6.00 -9.27
C ALA A 154 11.55 -6.12 -10.79
N PRO A 155 12.19 -7.12 -11.44
CA PRO A 155 11.94 -7.42 -12.85
C PRO A 155 10.49 -7.92 -13.03
N ASP A 156 9.80 -7.37 -14.03
CA ASP A 156 8.35 -7.60 -14.29
C ASP A 156 8.00 -9.08 -14.54
N SER A 157 8.91 -9.86 -15.13
CA SER A 157 8.68 -11.24 -15.53
C SER A 157 9.52 -12.29 -14.80
N GLY A 158 10.20 -11.93 -13.70
CA GLY A 158 11.08 -12.84 -12.95
C GLY A 158 12.33 -13.28 -13.71
N ASP A 159 12.59 -12.65 -14.86
CA ASP A 159 13.81 -12.78 -15.65
C ASP A 159 14.77 -11.66 -15.23
N GLU A 160 16.02 -11.96 -14.91
CA GLU A 160 16.98 -10.98 -14.36
C GLU A 160 17.29 -9.84 -15.36
N ASP A 161 17.06 -10.08 -16.66
CA ASP A 161 17.23 -9.09 -17.73
C ASP A 161 15.95 -8.30 -18.04
N ALA A 162 14.82 -8.57 -17.37
CA ALA A 162 13.59 -7.81 -17.58
C ALA A 162 13.67 -6.42 -16.93
N PRO A 163 13.12 -5.37 -17.58
CA PRO A 163 13.05 -4.04 -17.01
C PRO A 163 12.29 -4.04 -15.68
N ALA A 164 12.63 -3.11 -14.80
CA ALA A 164 11.97 -2.95 -13.52
C ALA A 164 10.48 -2.63 -13.74
N VAL A 165 9.61 -3.09 -12.84
CA VAL A 165 8.18 -2.77 -12.88
C VAL A 165 7.97 -1.25 -12.98
N ALA A 166 8.81 -0.44 -12.32
CA ALA A 166 8.82 1.02 -12.41
C ALA A 166 8.93 1.55 -13.85
N ASP A 167 9.77 0.92 -14.68
CA ASP A 167 10.05 1.35 -16.05
C ASP A 167 8.90 1.01 -17.01
N SER A 168 8.06 0.06 -16.62
CA SER A 168 6.84 -0.30 -17.36
C SER A 168 5.63 0.58 -17.00
N LEU A 169 5.70 1.31 -15.88
CA LEU A 169 4.61 2.20 -15.44
C LEU A 169 4.60 3.47 -16.28
N GLY A 170 3.73 3.48 -17.29
CA GLY A 170 3.39 4.70 -18.02
C GLY A 170 2.74 5.73 -17.10
N ILE A 171 3.13 7.00 -17.26
CA ILE A 171 2.39 8.14 -16.72
C ILE A 171 1.35 8.59 -17.73
N VAL A 172 0.21 9.08 -17.23
CA VAL A 172 -0.73 9.81 -18.07
C VAL A 172 -0.04 11.11 -18.47
N ASP A 173 0.21 11.26 -19.76
CA ASP A 173 0.75 12.51 -20.31
C ASP A 173 -0.41 13.46 -20.61
N ASP A 174 -0.73 14.33 -19.66
CA ASP A 174 -1.72 15.40 -19.82
C ASP A 174 -1.42 16.32 -21.02
N SER A 175 -0.17 16.32 -21.52
CA SER A 175 0.20 17.09 -22.70
C SER A 175 -0.22 16.43 -24.00
N LEU A 176 -0.40 15.10 -24.05
CA LEU A 176 -1.04 14.38 -25.16
C LEU A 176 -2.56 14.65 -25.18
N GLU A 177 -3.15 14.92 -24.01
CA GLU A 177 -4.56 15.28 -23.90
C GLU A 177 -4.84 16.61 -24.63
N GLY A 178 -5.53 16.52 -25.77
CA GLY A 178 -5.92 17.65 -26.59
C GLY A 178 -4.88 18.15 -27.60
N VAL A 179 -3.80 17.41 -27.86
CA VAL A 179 -2.93 17.67 -29.03
C VAL A 179 -3.73 17.55 -30.33
N GLU A 180 -4.55 16.52 -30.45
CA GLU A 180 -5.44 16.34 -31.61
C GLU A 180 -6.37 17.54 -31.80
N TYR A 181 -6.95 18.06 -30.71
CA TYR A 181 -7.78 19.27 -30.76
C TYR A 181 -6.98 20.51 -31.15
N ARG A 182 -5.74 20.66 -30.66
CA ARG A 182 -4.87 21.80 -31.01
C ARG A 182 -4.47 21.78 -32.49
N GLU A 183 -4.00 20.63 -32.99
CA GLU A 183 -3.59 20.47 -34.38
C GLU A 183 -4.79 20.61 -35.34
N SER A 184 -5.94 20.04 -34.99
CA SER A 184 -7.17 20.15 -35.80
C SER A 184 -7.77 21.56 -35.79
N LEU A 185 -7.66 22.29 -34.68
CA LEU A 185 -8.22 23.64 -34.55
C LEU A 185 -7.36 24.71 -35.23
N LYS A 186 -6.05 24.52 -35.33
CA LYS A 186 -5.11 25.48 -35.92
C LYS A 186 -5.46 25.92 -37.36
N PRO A 187 -5.69 25.01 -38.34
CA PRO A 187 -6.08 25.42 -39.69
C PRO A 187 -7.46 26.10 -39.72
N LEU A 188 -8.39 25.70 -38.85
CA LEU A 188 -9.71 26.32 -38.76
C LEU A 188 -9.64 27.78 -38.24
N LEU A 189 -8.75 28.04 -37.27
CA LEU A 189 -8.49 29.40 -36.78
C LEU A 189 -7.81 30.30 -37.82
N GLU A 190 -7.04 29.73 -38.75
CA GLU A 190 -6.42 30.47 -39.86
C GLU A 190 -7.43 30.91 -40.91
N GLN A 191 -8.51 30.14 -41.12
CA GLN A 191 -9.59 30.46 -42.06
C GLN A 191 -10.59 31.50 -41.51
N LEU A 192 -10.54 31.80 -40.22
CA LEU A 192 -11.45 32.77 -39.61
C LEU A 192 -11.21 34.20 -40.13
N PRO A 193 -12.28 34.99 -40.32
CA PRO A 193 -12.15 36.40 -40.62
C PRO A 193 -11.29 37.12 -39.57
N PRO A 194 -10.44 38.11 -39.95
CA PRO A 194 -9.53 38.79 -39.03
C PRO A 194 -10.21 39.37 -37.78
N ARG A 195 -11.44 39.83 -37.94
CA ARG A 195 -12.27 40.38 -36.85
C ARG A 195 -12.66 39.32 -35.82
N GLU A 196 -13.05 38.13 -36.27
CA GLU A 196 -13.45 37.02 -35.40
C GLU A 196 -12.23 36.44 -34.69
N LYS A 197 -11.12 36.29 -35.40
CA LYS A 197 -9.82 35.91 -34.83
C LYS A 197 -9.36 36.88 -33.73
N ARG A 198 -9.49 38.19 -33.96
CA ARG A 198 -9.19 39.22 -32.96
C ARG A 198 -10.10 39.11 -31.73
N ILE A 199 -11.41 38.90 -31.92
CA ILE A 199 -12.35 38.72 -30.82
C ILE A 199 -12.00 37.48 -29.98
N LEU A 200 -11.66 36.35 -30.61
CA LEU A 200 -11.22 35.14 -29.90
C LEU A 200 -9.93 35.38 -29.11
N LEU A 201 -8.95 36.05 -29.71
CA LEU A 201 -7.68 36.35 -29.04
C LEU A 201 -7.91 37.21 -27.79
N LEU A 202 -8.67 38.29 -27.90
CA LEU A 202 -8.98 39.16 -26.76
C LEU A 202 -9.79 38.42 -25.69
N ARG A 203 -10.69 37.50 -26.09
CA ARG A 203 -11.54 36.76 -25.16
C ARG A 203 -10.78 35.66 -24.39
N PHE A 204 -10.00 34.83 -25.08
CA PHE A 204 -9.41 33.62 -24.51
C PHE A 204 -7.93 33.79 -24.10
N PHE A 205 -7.20 34.72 -24.71
CA PHE A 205 -5.80 34.99 -24.36
C PHE A 205 -5.62 36.37 -23.70
N GLY A 206 -6.47 37.34 -24.04
CA GLY A 206 -6.47 38.67 -23.42
C GLY A 206 -7.27 38.76 -22.12
N ASN A 207 -7.97 37.69 -21.71
CA ASN A 207 -8.87 37.66 -20.54
C ASN A 207 -9.91 38.80 -20.48
N MET A 208 -10.28 39.37 -21.62
CA MET A 208 -11.24 40.46 -21.68
C MET A 208 -12.69 39.95 -21.61
N THR A 209 -13.54 40.72 -20.93
CA THR A 209 -15.00 40.55 -20.97
C THR A 209 -15.54 41.00 -22.32
N GLN A 210 -16.73 40.50 -22.70
CA GLN A 210 -17.37 40.90 -23.97
C GLN A 210 -17.62 42.41 -24.04
N SER A 211 -17.90 43.07 -22.91
CA SER A 211 -18.07 44.52 -22.83
C SER A 211 -16.76 45.27 -23.08
N GLN A 212 -15.64 44.79 -22.53
CA GLN A 212 -14.31 45.36 -22.78
C GLN A 212 -13.89 45.18 -24.24
N ILE A 213 -14.15 44.01 -24.83
CA ILE A 213 -13.89 43.73 -26.25
C ILE A 213 -14.75 44.63 -27.15
N ALA A 214 -16.00 44.85 -26.76
CA ALA A 214 -16.92 45.73 -27.49
C ALA A 214 -16.44 47.18 -27.51
N GLN A 215 -15.93 47.66 -26.37
CA GLN A 215 -15.34 48.98 -26.23
C GLN A 215 -14.06 49.13 -27.08
N GLU A 216 -13.18 48.13 -27.03
CA GLU A 216 -11.94 48.06 -27.83
C GLU A 216 -12.21 48.08 -29.35
N LEU A 217 -13.26 47.38 -29.79
CA LEU A 217 -13.59 47.20 -31.21
C LEU A 217 -14.66 48.19 -31.73
N GLY A 218 -15.11 49.14 -30.90
CA GLY A 218 -16.11 50.15 -31.27
C GLY A 218 -17.47 49.58 -31.70
N ILE A 219 -17.91 48.47 -31.09
CA ILE A 219 -19.20 47.83 -31.38
C ILE A 219 -19.99 47.56 -30.10
N SER A 220 -21.24 47.10 -30.23
CA SER A 220 -22.03 46.71 -29.07
C SER A 220 -21.60 45.35 -28.50
N GLN A 221 -21.73 45.18 -27.18
CA GLN A 221 -21.47 43.90 -26.52
C GLN A 221 -22.34 42.77 -27.08
N MET A 222 -23.58 43.08 -27.46
CA MET A 222 -24.46 42.09 -28.10
C MET A 222 -23.95 41.67 -29.48
N HIS A 223 -23.30 42.56 -30.22
CA HIS A 223 -22.65 42.20 -31.48
C HIS A 223 -21.45 41.27 -31.24
N VAL A 224 -20.60 41.58 -30.24
CA VAL A 224 -19.49 40.70 -29.83
C VAL A 224 -19.98 39.31 -29.41
N SER A 225 -21.04 39.25 -28.62
CA SER A 225 -21.63 38.00 -28.15
C SER A 225 -22.16 37.13 -29.29
N ARG A 226 -22.89 37.73 -30.26
CA ARG A 226 -23.35 37.01 -31.46
C ARG A 226 -22.19 36.49 -32.31
N LEU A 227 -21.15 37.30 -32.52
CA LEU A 227 -19.97 36.88 -33.27
C LEU A 227 -19.26 35.72 -32.57
N LEU A 228 -19.00 35.82 -31.26
CA LEU A 228 -18.39 34.73 -30.49
C LEU A 228 -19.20 33.44 -30.56
N ALA A 229 -20.52 33.52 -30.34
CA ALA A 229 -21.38 32.34 -30.37
C ALA A 229 -21.35 31.66 -31.75
N ARG A 230 -21.44 32.46 -32.83
CA ARG A 230 -21.39 31.95 -34.21
C ARG A 230 -20.03 31.34 -34.54
N THR A 231 -18.94 32.03 -34.24
CA THR A 231 -17.57 31.55 -34.51
C THR A 231 -17.28 30.26 -33.74
N LEU A 232 -17.67 30.17 -32.46
CA LEU A 232 -17.50 28.95 -31.66
C LEU A 232 -18.34 27.79 -32.18
N ALA A 233 -19.58 28.05 -32.64
CA ALA A 233 -20.42 27.04 -33.26
C ALA A 233 -19.82 26.52 -34.57
N GLN A 234 -19.30 27.41 -35.42
CA GLN A 234 -18.63 27.06 -36.67
C GLN A 234 -17.37 26.21 -36.41
N LEU A 235 -16.51 26.63 -35.48
CA LEU A 235 -15.31 25.86 -35.11
C LEU A 235 -15.68 24.48 -34.55
N ARG A 236 -16.72 24.39 -33.71
CA ARG A 236 -17.19 23.11 -33.17
C ARG A 236 -17.72 22.19 -34.27
N GLN A 237 -18.52 22.72 -35.20
CA GLN A 237 -19.06 21.95 -36.31
C GLN A 237 -17.94 21.43 -37.22
N ALA A 238 -16.96 22.27 -37.54
CA ALA A 238 -15.82 21.88 -38.36
C ALA A 238 -14.89 20.86 -37.67
N LEU A 239 -14.83 20.85 -36.33
CA LEU A 239 -14.09 19.84 -35.56
C LEU A 239 -14.83 18.50 -35.40
N THR A 240 -16.14 18.45 -35.67
CA THR A 240 -16.98 17.25 -35.46
C THR A 240 -17.51 16.64 -36.76
N THR A 241 -17.21 17.28 -37.89
CA THR A 241 -17.53 16.74 -39.21
C THR A 241 -16.24 16.10 -39.74
N ASP A 242 -16.18 14.77 -39.73
CA ASP A 242 -15.11 14.00 -40.36
C ASP A 242 -15.11 14.28 -41.89
N ASP A 243 -13.93 14.61 -42.44
CA ASP A 243 -13.58 14.35 -43.85
C ASP A 243 -12.78 13.04 -43.91
#